data_AF-M6GAZ3-F1
#
_entry.id   AF-M6GAZ3-F1
#
_cell.length_a   1.000
_cell.length_b   1.000
_cell.length_c   1.000
_cell.angle_alpha   90.00
_cell.angle_beta   90.00
_cell.angle_gamma   90.00
#
_symmetry.space_group_name_H-M   'P 1'
#
loop_
_entity.id
_entity.type
_entity.pdbx_description
1 polymer ?
#
loop_
_entity_poly.entity_id
_entity_poly.type
_entity_poly.pdbx_seq_one_letter_code
_entity_poly.pdbx_strand_id
1 'polypeptide(L)'
;MTSRYINVAAAAQKVLEDTVLHISESLYNKTKMKAICLAGGVALNSVANGKIVEQGLFKDIFIQPASGDNGLPVGAAFYVYNTLKKQKRVFVERDTYLGPKYPEQDIVNALKKYNLPIYKSDSVAKETAVMLTNKNVIGLYQGRMEFGPRALGNRSIIADPRFEDMKDIVNEKVKFREAYRPFAPAILADHCKDYFENDYTSPYMLLVYKAKSFAKDKIPAVVHQDGTGRIQTVEKEINPRYYNIIEEFYKITNVPVIMNTSFNIKDEPIVCNPEDAVRCFLGTNIDALVLEDYIVKKTDIDMSKYGNQEDYRHNRGQASKH
;
A
#
# COMPACT_ATOMS: atom_id res chain seq x y z
N MET A 1 -11.31 -20.36 11.23
CA MET A 1 -10.61 -21.17 10.21
C MET A 1 -10.13 -22.46 10.88
N THR A 2 -10.40 -23.64 10.33
CA THR A 2 -9.95 -24.90 10.96
C THR A 2 -8.48 -25.18 10.65
N SER A 3 -7.79 -25.96 11.50
CA SER A 3 -6.39 -26.37 11.26
C SER A 3 -6.19 -27.05 9.91
N ARG A 4 -7.22 -27.78 9.42
CA ARG A 4 -7.21 -28.38 8.08
C ARG A 4 -7.05 -27.33 6.97
N TYR A 5 -7.84 -26.26 6.99
CA TYR A 5 -7.73 -25.21 5.96
C TYR A 5 -6.40 -24.47 6.00
N ILE A 6 -5.85 -24.26 7.20
CA ILE A 6 -4.52 -23.66 7.37
C ILE A 6 -3.44 -24.56 6.76
N ASN A 7 -3.47 -25.86 7.06
CA ASN A 7 -2.51 -26.82 6.51
C ASN A 7 -2.61 -26.95 4.99
N VAL A 8 -3.83 -26.97 4.44
CA VAL A 8 -4.04 -27.01 2.97
C VAL A 8 -3.51 -25.73 2.32
N ALA A 9 -3.79 -24.56 2.89
CA ALA A 9 -3.29 -23.29 2.37
C ALA A 9 -1.75 -23.23 2.39
N ALA A 10 -1.13 -23.67 3.50
CA ALA A 10 0.33 -23.74 3.62
C ALA A 10 0.96 -24.71 2.61
N ALA A 11 0.37 -25.90 2.43
CA ALA A 11 0.83 -26.88 1.45
C ALA A 11 0.70 -26.36 0.00
N ALA A 12 -0.44 -25.74 -0.34
CA ALA A 12 -0.66 -25.15 -1.66
C ALA A 12 0.35 -24.01 -1.95
N GLN A 13 0.59 -23.15 -0.95
CA GLN A 13 1.61 -22.09 -1.04
C GLN A 13 3.01 -22.68 -1.26
N LYS A 14 3.38 -23.74 -0.51
CA LYS A 14 4.67 -24.41 -0.65
C LYS A 14 4.87 -25.03 -2.04
N VAL A 15 3.86 -25.74 -2.56
CA VAL A 15 3.90 -26.32 -3.91
C VAL A 15 4.01 -25.23 -4.98
N LEU A 16 3.29 -24.12 -4.82
CA LEU A 16 3.39 -22.98 -5.74
C LEU A 16 4.82 -22.39 -5.74
N GLU A 17 5.40 -22.17 -4.57
CA GLU A 17 6.78 -21.68 -4.44
C GLU A 17 7.77 -22.61 -5.14
N ASP A 18 7.73 -23.91 -4.82
CA ASP A 18 8.66 -24.89 -5.39
C ASP A 18 8.51 -24.96 -6.92
N THR A 19 7.29 -24.85 -7.44
CA THR A 19 7.01 -24.83 -8.89
C THR A 19 7.56 -23.57 -9.55
N VAL A 20 7.31 -22.39 -8.97
CA VAL A 20 7.79 -21.10 -9.51
C VAL A 20 9.31 -21.05 -9.51
N LEU A 21 9.95 -21.53 -8.44
CA LEU A 21 11.40 -21.59 -8.32
C LEU A 21 12.01 -22.55 -9.35
N HIS A 22 11.40 -23.73 -9.55
CA HIS A 22 11.84 -24.68 -10.57
C HIS A 22 11.74 -24.10 -12.00
N ILE A 23 10.62 -23.42 -12.31
CA ILE A 23 10.45 -22.77 -13.63
C ILE A 23 11.49 -21.66 -13.81
N SER A 24 11.73 -20.86 -12.78
CA SER A 24 12.69 -19.75 -12.81
C SER A 24 14.12 -20.26 -13.04
N GLU A 25 14.52 -21.32 -12.33
CA GLU A 25 15.82 -21.98 -12.52
C GLU A 25 15.95 -22.61 -13.92
N SER A 26 14.91 -23.29 -14.41
CA SER A 26 14.88 -23.86 -15.76
C SER A 26 15.04 -22.78 -16.83
N LEU A 27 14.38 -21.62 -16.66
CA LEU A 27 14.51 -20.47 -17.55
C LEU A 27 15.93 -19.90 -17.53
N TYR A 28 16.50 -19.69 -16.34
CA TYR A 28 17.88 -19.24 -16.20
C TYR A 28 18.86 -20.21 -16.88
N ASN A 29 18.68 -21.52 -16.69
CA ASN A 29 19.56 -22.51 -17.29
C ASN A 29 19.48 -22.55 -18.82
N LYS A 30 18.31 -22.26 -19.40
CA LYS A 30 18.11 -22.20 -20.85
C LYS A 30 18.65 -20.92 -21.49
N THR A 31 18.52 -19.78 -20.82
CA THR A 31 18.82 -18.47 -21.43
C THR A 31 20.11 -17.84 -20.93
N LYS A 32 20.54 -18.19 -19.71
CA LYS A 32 21.61 -17.55 -18.94
C LYS A 32 21.44 -16.03 -18.78
N MET A 33 20.22 -15.53 -18.99
CA MET A 33 19.89 -14.12 -18.78
C MET A 33 19.88 -13.81 -17.29
N LYS A 34 20.49 -12.69 -16.90
CA LYS A 34 20.51 -12.19 -15.52
C LYS A 34 19.30 -11.33 -15.19
N ALA A 35 18.37 -11.16 -16.13
CA ALA A 35 17.14 -10.41 -15.94
C ALA A 35 15.92 -11.32 -16.12
N ILE A 36 14.91 -11.14 -15.26
CA ILE A 36 13.63 -11.85 -15.36
C ILE A 36 12.47 -10.85 -15.24
N CYS A 37 11.46 -11.05 -16.09
CA CYS A 37 10.20 -10.33 -16.04
C CYS A 37 9.07 -11.30 -15.67
N LEU A 38 8.24 -10.91 -14.69
CA LEU A 38 7.15 -11.71 -14.16
C LEU A 38 5.81 -10.97 -14.39
N ALA A 39 4.82 -11.70 -14.90
CA ALA A 39 3.45 -11.24 -15.08
C ALA A 39 2.49 -12.44 -14.98
N GLY A 40 1.18 -12.19 -15.08
CA GLY A 40 0.13 -13.17 -14.80
C GLY A 40 -0.26 -13.16 -13.31
N GLY A 41 -1.50 -13.55 -12.99
CA GLY A 41 -2.04 -13.42 -11.63
C GLY A 41 -1.19 -14.05 -10.52
N VAL A 42 -0.47 -15.14 -10.83
CA VAL A 42 0.48 -15.80 -9.90
C VAL A 42 1.63 -14.87 -9.49
N ALA A 43 2.07 -13.96 -10.35
CA ALA A 43 3.15 -13.02 -10.07
C ALA A 43 2.78 -11.96 -9.01
N LEU A 44 1.51 -11.90 -8.56
CA LEU A 44 1.11 -11.13 -7.37
C LEU A 44 1.47 -11.85 -6.04
N ASN A 45 1.96 -13.09 -6.09
CA ASN A 45 2.41 -13.84 -4.92
C ASN A 45 3.78 -13.32 -4.44
N SER A 46 3.74 -12.35 -3.53
CA SER A 46 4.94 -11.67 -3.04
C SER A 46 5.91 -12.58 -2.26
N VAL A 47 5.42 -13.69 -1.70
CA VAL A 47 6.27 -14.68 -1.02
C VAL A 47 7.10 -15.45 -2.04
N ALA A 48 6.47 -15.97 -3.11
CA ALA A 48 7.19 -16.65 -4.18
C ALA A 48 8.19 -15.72 -4.87
N ASN A 49 7.81 -14.45 -5.11
CA ASN A 49 8.70 -13.45 -5.69
C ASN A 49 9.92 -13.17 -4.79
N GLY A 50 9.73 -13.07 -3.47
CA GLY A 50 10.84 -12.92 -2.52
C GLY A 50 11.84 -14.06 -2.63
N LYS A 51 11.36 -15.31 -2.76
CA LYS A 51 12.24 -16.48 -2.94
C LYS A 51 13.01 -16.47 -4.26
N ILE A 52 12.46 -15.90 -5.34
CA ILE A 52 13.20 -15.71 -6.61
C ILE A 52 14.38 -14.75 -6.39
N VAL A 53 14.19 -13.68 -5.61
CA VAL A 53 15.28 -12.76 -5.24
C VAL A 53 16.34 -13.50 -4.42
N GLU A 54 15.92 -14.26 -3.39
CA GLU A 54 16.82 -15.01 -2.51
C GLU A 54 17.65 -16.09 -3.24
N GLN A 55 17.13 -16.67 -4.33
CA GLN A 55 17.90 -17.61 -5.17
C GLN A 55 19.15 -16.98 -5.78
N GLY A 56 19.19 -15.66 -5.96
CA GLY A 56 20.36 -14.95 -6.48
C GLY A 56 20.73 -15.25 -7.94
N LEU A 57 19.87 -15.95 -8.70
CA LEU A 57 20.10 -16.27 -10.11
C LEU A 57 19.95 -15.05 -11.03
N PHE A 58 19.07 -14.12 -10.66
CA PHE A 58 18.76 -12.92 -11.43
C PHE A 58 19.26 -11.67 -10.70
N LYS A 59 19.93 -10.80 -11.43
CA LYS A 59 20.37 -9.48 -10.99
C LYS A 59 19.24 -8.45 -11.09
N ASP A 60 18.45 -8.53 -12.16
CA ASP A 60 17.41 -7.56 -12.48
C ASP A 60 16.05 -8.27 -12.54
N ILE A 61 15.18 -7.99 -11.58
CA ILE A 61 13.86 -8.59 -11.46
C ILE A 61 12.81 -7.49 -11.65
N PHE A 62 11.95 -7.67 -12.63
CA PHE A 62 10.79 -6.83 -12.86
C PHE A 62 9.51 -7.66 -12.69
N ILE A 63 8.60 -7.21 -11.84
CA ILE A 63 7.29 -7.84 -11.63
C ILE A 63 6.24 -6.79 -11.93
N GLN A 64 5.31 -7.08 -12.84
CA GLN A 64 4.33 -6.07 -13.22
C GLN A 64 3.39 -5.74 -12.04
N PRO A 65 3.22 -4.47 -11.63
CA PRO A 65 2.40 -4.14 -10.45
C PRO A 65 0.94 -4.57 -10.59
N ALA A 66 0.41 -4.44 -11.80
CA ALA A 66 -0.88 -4.99 -12.22
C ALA A 66 -0.69 -6.32 -12.97
N SER A 67 -0.02 -7.29 -12.33
CA SER A 67 0.33 -8.57 -12.98
C SER A 67 -0.87 -9.42 -13.42
N GLY A 68 -2.05 -9.22 -12.83
CA GLY A 68 -3.26 -9.94 -13.24
C GLY A 68 -3.82 -9.46 -14.58
N ASP A 69 -5.06 -9.87 -14.87
CA ASP A 69 -5.73 -9.53 -16.12
C ASP A 69 -5.91 -8.01 -16.31
N ASN A 70 -5.88 -7.25 -15.21
CA ASN A 70 -5.92 -5.79 -15.24
C ASN A 70 -4.70 -5.17 -15.96
N GLY A 71 -3.57 -5.87 -16.08
CA GLY A 71 -2.40 -5.42 -16.84
C GLY A 71 -2.46 -5.70 -18.34
N LEU A 72 -3.39 -6.55 -18.82
CA LEU A 72 -3.47 -6.94 -20.23
C LEU A 72 -3.63 -5.78 -21.20
N PRO A 73 -4.45 -4.73 -20.93
CA PRO A 73 -4.56 -3.58 -21.83
C PRO A 73 -3.21 -2.88 -22.09
N VAL A 74 -2.37 -2.75 -21.06
CA VAL A 74 -1.03 -2.16 -21.17
C VAL A 74 -0.13 -3.05 -22.04
N GLY A 75 -0.14 -4.36 -21.79
CA GLY A 75 0.61 -5.33 -22.60
C GLY A 75 0.19 -5.33 -24.07
N ALA A 76 -1.12 -5.28 -24.34
CA ALA A 76 -1.66 -5.21 -25.69
C ALA A 76 -1.25 -3.92 -26.43
N ALA A 77 -1.29 -2.77 -25.74
CA ALA A 77 -0.83 -1.50 -26.29
C ALA A 77 0.66 -1.55 -26.65
N PHE A 78 1.52 -2.05 -25.76
CA PHE A 78 2.96 -2.20 -26.05
C PHE A 78 3.24 -3.21 -27.17
N TYR A 79 2.48 -4.30 -27.25
CA TYR A 79 2.60 -5.25 -28.35
C TYR A 79 2.31 -4.59 -29.70
N VAL A 80 1.21 -3.84 -29.81
CA VAL A 80 0.90 -3.09 -31.04
C VAL A 80 1.99 -2.06 -31.33
N TYR A 81 2.36 -1.24 -30.34
CA TYR A 81 3.28 -0.12 -30.52
C TYR A 81 4.71 -0.58 -30.86
N ASN A 82 5.28 -1.51 -30.10
CA ASN A 82 6.68 -1.92 -30.26
C ASN A 82 6.87 -3.08 -31.22
N THR A 83 5.93 -4.04 -31.28
CA THR A 83 6.08 -5.22 -32.14
C THR A 83 5.50 -4.98 -33.52
N LEU A 84 4.23 -4.57 -33.60
CA LEU A 84 3.55 -4.41 -34.90
C LEU A 84 3.96 -3.12 -35.61
N LYS A 85 4.03 -2.01 -34.87
CA LYS A 85 4.40 -0.69 -35.41
C LYS A 85 5.90 -0.40 -35.36
N LYS A 86 6.71 -1.31 -34.80
CA LYS A 86 8.18 -1.23 -34.69
C LYS A 86 8.69 0.09 -34.08
N GLN A 87 7.89 0.72 -33.20
CA GLN A 87 8.29 1.95 -32.53
C GLN A 87 9.32 1.65 -31.45
N LYS A 88 10.19 2.62 -31.18
CA LYS A 88 11.26 2.49 -30.19
C LYS A 88 10.68 2.30 -28.78
N ARG A 89 11.37 1.49 -27.96
CA ARG A 89 11.10 1.39 -26.52
C ARG A 89 11.75 2.58 -25.84
N VAL A 90 10.95 3.54 -25.41
CA VAL A 90 11.42 4.80 -24.80
C VAL A 90 10.91 5.00 -23.36
N PHE A 91 10.06 4.09 -22.89
CA PHE A 91 9.43 4.15 -21.57
C PHE A 91 10.01 3.08 -20.66
N VAL A 92 10.23 3.45 -19.39
CA VAL A 92 10.59 2.54 -18.29
C VAL A 92 9.62 2.82 -17.16
N GLU A 93 8.88 1.80 -16.72
CA GLU A 93 7.94 1.92 -15.60
C GLU A 93 8.71 2.05 -14.29
N ARG A 94 8.64 3.23 -13.66
CA ARG A 94 9.27 3.51 -12.36
C ARG A 94 8.26 3.63 -11.22
N ASP A 95 6.99 3.83 -11.55
CA ASP A 95 5.89 3.99 -10.61
C ASP A 95 4.56 3.58 -11.25
N THR A 96 3.52 3.47 -10.43
CA THR A 96 2.17 3.12 -10.89
C THR A 96 1.17 4.26 -10.77
N TYR A 97 1.61 5.51 -10.60
CA TYR A 97 0.72 6.66 -10.36
C TYR A 97 0.06 7.14 -11.67
N LEU A 98 -0.63 6.23 -12.37
CA LEU A 98 -1.23 6.43 -13.69
C LEU A 98 -2.70 6.83 -13.63
N GLY A 99 -3.35 6.67 -12.47
CA GLY A 99 -4.75 7.03 -12.26
C GLY A 99 -5.03 8.54 -12.19
N PRO A 100 -6.27 8.94 -11.92
CA PRO A 100 -6.66 10.35 -11.89
C PRO A 100 -5.97 11.11 -10.75
N LYS A 101 -5.71 12.40 -11.00
CA LYS A 101 -5.44 13.42 -10.00
C LYS A 101 -6.54 14.46 -10.10
N TYR A 102 -7.04 14.90 -8.95
CA TYR A 102 -8.13 15.86 -8.87
C TYR A 102 -7.59 17.27 -8.57
N PRO A 103 -8.17 18.32 -9.16
CA PRO A 103 -7.84 19.70 -8.82
C PRO A 103 -8.24 20.02 -7.38
N GLU A 104 -7.56 21.01 -6.79
CA GLU A 104 -7.84 21.48 -5.42
C GLU A 104 -9.32 21.84 -5.21
N GLN A 105 -9.97 22.42 -6.23
CA GLN A 105 -11.38 22.78 -6.16
C GLN A 105 -12.29 21.57 -5.89
N ASP A 106 -11.98 20.39 -6.44
CA ASP A 106 -12.77 19.17 -6.20
C ASP A 106 -12.58 18.66 -4.78
N ILE A 107 -11.38 18.83 -4.22
CA ILE A 107 -11.09 18.51 -2.81
C ILE A 107 -11.94 19.40 -1.89
N VAL A 108 -11.89 20.71 -2.10
CA VAL A 108 -12.65 21.70 -1.33
C VAL A 108 -14.15 21.48 -1.47
N ASN A 109 -14.62 21.17 -2.68
CA ASN A 109 -16.04 20.88 -2.95
C ASN A 109 -16.51 19.63 -2.19
N ALA A 110 -15.69 18.57 -2.16
CA ALA A 110 -16.00 17.37 -1.39
C ALA A 110 -16.09 17.69 0.11
N LEU A 111 -15.14 18.44 0.67
CA LEU A 111 -15.18 18.85 2.08
C LEU A 111 -16.44 19.69 2.40
N LYS A 112 -16.76 20.68 1.55
CA LYS A 112 -17.95 21.53 1.70
C LYS A 112 -19.25 20.74 1.64
N LYS A 113 -19.36 19.81 0.68
CA LYS A 113 -20.55 18.96 0.49
C LYS A 113 -20.92 18.20 1.76
N TYR A 114 -19.93 17.79 2.54
CA TYR A 114 -20.11 17.07 3.79
C TYR A 114 -19.98 17.96 5.03
N ASN A 115 -19.95 19.29 4.89
CA ASN A 115 -19.80 20.26 5.98
C ASN A 115 -18.56 20.01 6.87
N LEU A 116 -17.45 19.59 6.27
CA LEU A 116 -16.21 19.32 6.98
C LEU A 116 -15.35 20.60 7.12
N PRO A 117 -14.55 20.72 8.20
CA PRO A 117 -13.59 21.80 8.35
C PRO A 117 -12.64 21.88 7.14
N ILE A 118 -12.37 23.11 6.69
CA ILE A 118 -11.46 23.38 5.58
C ILE A 118 -10.20 24.01 6.19
N TYR A 119 -9.28 23.15 6.62
CA TYR A 119 -7.96 23.54 7.10
C TYR A 119 -6.90 23.09 6.11
N LYS A 120 -6.18 24.06 5.53
CA LYS A 120 -5.05 23.82 4.64
C LYS A 120 -3.76 23.95 5.44
N SER A 121 -2.96 22.88 5.47
CA SER A 121 -1.72 22.81 6.25
C SER A 121 -0.56 23.44 5.50
N ASP A 122 0.27 24.21 6.20
CA ASP A 122 1.53 24.74 5.68
C ASP A 122 2.63 23.67 5.63
N SER A 123 2.47 22.55 6.35
CA SER A 123 3.44 21.45 6.42
C SER A 123 2.77 20.11 6.66
N VAL A 124 2.05 19.62 5.65
CA VAL A 124 1.25 18.39 5.71
C VAL A 124 2.07 17.20 6.19
N ALA A 125 3.31 17.06 5.70
CA ALA A 125 4.19 15.95 6.06
C ALA A 125 4.51 15.94 7.56
N LYS A 126 4.87 17.11 8.12
CA LYS A 126 5.20 17.26 9.54
C LYS A 126 3.98 17.04 10.43
N GLU A 127 2.84 17.63 10.09
CA GLU A 127 1.61 17.45 10.86
C GLU A 127 1.13 15.99 10.81
N THR A 128 1.22 15.34 9.64
CA THR A 128 0.89 13.91 9.49
C THR A 128 1.81 13.05 10.34
N ALA A 129 3.13 13.30 10.31
CA ALA A 129 4.09 12.58 11.12
C ALA A 129 3.82 12.71 12.62
N VAL A 130 3.49 13.92 13.11
CA VAL A 130 3.09 14.13 14.51
C VAL A 130 1.81 13.35 14.85
N MET A 131 0.79 13.38 13.99
CA MET A 131 -0.43 12.58 14.22
C MET A 131 -0.14 11.08 14.29
N LEU A 132 0.75 10.54 13.44
CA LEU A 132 1.16 9.14 13.52
C LEU A 132 1.76 8.82 14.90
N THR A 133 2.65 9.68 15.42
CA THR A 133 3.27 9.45 16.74
C THR A 133 2.26 9.48 17.89
N ASN A 134 1.11 10.11 17.69
CA ASN A 134 -0.01 10.11 18.63
C ASN A 134 -0.98 8.94 18.44
N LYS A 135 -0.56 7.88 17.72
CA LYS A 135 -1.31 6.64 17.50
C LYS A 135 -2.56 6.83 16.62
N ASN A 136 -2.62 7.91 15.84
CA ASN A 136 -3.71 8.13 14.89
C ASN A 136 -3.58 7.21 13.67
N VAL A 137 -4.70 6.63 13.24
CA VAL A 137 -4.89 6.02 11.94
C VAL A 137 -5.31 7.11 10.95
N ILE A 138 -4.56 7.23 9.85
CA ILE A 138 -4.71 8.35 8.91
C ILE A 138 -5.08 7.81 7.53
N GLY A 139 -6.18 8.31 6.98
CA GLY A 139 -6.50 8.14 5.56
C GLY A 139 -5.71 9.15 4.75
N LEU A 140 -4.89 8.69 3.83
CA LEU A 140 -4.02 9.49 2.98
C LEU A 140 -4.52 9.44 1.53
N TYR A 141 -4.88 10.61 1.01
CA TYR A 141 -5.31 10.84 -0.36
C TYR A 141 -4.47 11.96 -0.97
N GLN A 142 -3.61 11.62 -1.94
CA GLN A 142 -2.73 12.60 -2.57
C GLN A 142 -2.31 12.18 -3.97
N GLY A 143 -2.01 13.15 -4.83
CA GLY A 143 -1.49 12.91 -6.16
C GLY A 143 -2.36 11.99 -7.03
N ARG A 144 -1.71 11.39 -8.05
CA ARG A 144 -2.35 10.45 -8.96
C ARG A 144 -2.53 9.09 -8.28
N MET A 145 -3.72 8.51 -8.45
CA MET A 145 -4.01 7.17 -7.93
C MET A 145 -3.08 6.09 -8.53
N GLU A 146 -2.74 5.11 -7.71
CA GLU A 146 -1.98 3.92 -8.08
C GLU A 146 -2.77 3.01 -9.04
N PHE A 147 -2.09 2.47 -10.04
CA PHE A 147 -2.57 1.39 -10.88
C PHE A 147 -2.18 0.04 -10.28
N GLY A 148 -3.16 -0.86 -10.17
CA GLY A 148 -2.98 -2.19 -9.60
C GLY A 148 -3.68 -2.35 -8.24
N PRO A 149 -3.48 -3.51 -7.59
CA PRO A 149 -4.26 -3.90 -6.41
C PRO A 149 -3.68 -3.39 -5.08
N ARG A 150 -2.61 -2.59 -5.11
CA ARG A 150 -1.88 -2.13 -3.92
C ARG A 150 -1.97 -0.61 -3.82
N ALA A 151 -2.24 -0.11 -2.62
CA ALA A 151 -1.98 1.28 -2.30
C ALA A 151 -0.52 1.45 -1.94
N LEU A 152 0.12 2.46 -2.51
CA LEU A 152 1.54 2.73 -2.48
C LEU A 152 1.82 4.19 -2.10
N GLY A 153 1.02 4.73 -1.17
CA GLY A 153 1.21 6.05 -0.58
C GLY A 153 0.28 7.15 -1.09
N ASN A 154 -0.56 6.92 -2.12
CA ASN A 154 -1.44 7.94 -2.69
C ASN A 154 -2.92 7.72 -2.37
N ARG A 155 -3.35 6.47 -2.19
CA ARG A 155 -4.69 6.11 -1.66
C ARG A 155 -4.55 5.09 -0.53
N SER A 156 -3.93 5.53 0.56
CA SER A 156 -3.43 4.65 1.63
C SER A 156 -4.08 4.94 2.98
N ILE A 157 -4.18 3.93 3.83
CA ILE A 157 -4.34 4.12 5.28
C ILE A 157 -2.98 3.85 5.89
N ILE A 158 -2.51 4.80 6.69
CA ILE A 158 -1.21 4.74 7.33
C ILE A 158 -1.35 4.83 8.84
N ALA A 159 -0.39 4.21 9.54
CA ALA A 159 -0.35 4.20 11.00
C ALA A 159 1.09 3.99 11.50
N ASP A 160 1.32 4.30 12.78
CA ASP A 160 2.62 4.11 13.43
C ASP A 160 2.86 2.62 13.73
N PRO A 161 3.88 1.99 13.11
CA PRO A 161 4.12 0.56 13.24
C PRO A 161 4.78 0.15 14.56
N ARG A 162 5.21 1.12 15.38
CA ARG A 162 5.93 0.88 16.64
C ARG A 162 5.02 0.35 17.74
N PHE A 163 3.72 0.63 17.66
CA PHE A 163 2.74 0.13 18.63
C PHE A 163 2.31 -1.29 18.26
N GLU A 164 2.51 -2.24 19.17
CA GLU A 164 2.19 -3.66 18.96
C GLU A 164 0.71 -3.90 18.62
N ASP A 165 -0.20 -3.15 19.27
CA ASP A 165 -1.64 -3.22 19.08
C ASP A 165 -2.14 -2.46 17.84
N MET A 166 -1.27 -1.78 17.08
CA MET A 166 -1.71 -0.99 15.92
C MET A 166 -2.38 -1.83 14.85
N LYS A 167 -1.97 -3.09 14.71
CA LYS A 167 -2.61 -4.03 13.77
C LYS A 167 -4.08 -4.23 14.12
N ASP A 168 -4.38 -4.41 15.39
CA ASP A 168 -5.74 -4.65 15.87
C ASP A 168 -6.56 -3.36 15.76
N ILE A 169 -5.98 -2.22 16.14
CA ILE A 169 -6.60 -0.90 15.98
C ILE A 169 -7.00 -0.62 14.52
N VAL A 170 -6.12 -0.83 13.55
CA VAL A 170 -6.44 -0.59 12.13
C VAL A 170 -7.50 -1.58 11.63
N ASN A 171 -7.44 -2.84 12.09
CA ASN A 171 -8.45 -3.84 11.74
C ASN A 171 -9.83 -3.47 12.30
N GLU A 172 -9.92 -3.06 13.56
CA GLU A 172 -11.16 -2.66 14.23
C GLU A 172 -11.71 -1.33 13.72
N LYS A 173 -10.85 -0.34 13.47
CA LYS A 173 -11.29 1.00 13.06
C LYS A 173 -11.81 1.05 11.63
N VAL A 174 -11.22 0.24 10.73
CA VAL A 174 -11.43 0.43 9.29
C VAL A 174 -11.66 -0.86 8.52
N LYS A 175 -10.87 -1.90 8.78
CA LYS A 175 -10.82 -3.03 7.85
C LYS A 175 -11.87 -4.09 8.10
N PHE A 176 -12.32 -4.28 9.35
CA PHE A 176 -13.29 -5.29 9.76
C PHE A 176 -12.94 -6.68 9.17
N ARG A 177 -11.65 -6.99 9.10
CA ARG A 177 -11.09 -8.18 8.46
C ARG A 177 -10.37 -9.06 9.47
N GLU A 178 -10.02 -10.27 9.04
CA GLU A 178 -9.47 -11.29 9.92
C GLU A 178 -8.09 -10.88 10.47
N ALA A 179 -7.86 -11.14 11.77
CA ALA A 179 -6.65 -10.73 12.49
C ALA A 179 -5.33 -11.29 11.92
N TYR A 180 -5.37 -12.36 11.11
CA TYR A 180 -4.16 -12.92 10.51
C TYR A 180 -3.67 -12.14 9.28
N ARG A 181 -4.48 -11.26 8.67
CA ARG A 181 -4.05 -10.54 7.47
C ARG A 181 -2.96 -9.51 7.83
N PRO A 182 -1.78 -9.57 7.21
CA PRO A 182 -0.71 -8.64 7.53
C PRO A 182 -0.94 -7.24 6.95
N PHE A 183 -0.21 -6.29 7.51
CA PHE A 183 0.00 -4.94 6.95
C PHE A 183 1.42 -4.82 6.42
N ALA A 184 1.63 -3.90 5.49
CA ALA A 184 2.91 -3.76 4.80
C ALA A 184 3.76 -2.65 5.46
N PRO A 185 5.06 -2.88 5.71
CA PRO A 185 6.00 -1.82 6.02
C PRO A 185 6.33 -0.99 4.77
N ALA A 186 6.06 0.31 4.81
CA ALA A 186 6.62 1.27 3.85
C ALA A 186 7.86 1.93 4.47
N ILE A 187 9.01 1.74 3.84
CA ILE A 187 10.33 2.09 4.36
C ILE A 187 11.06 3.00 3.39
N LEU A 188 11.79 4.01 3.90
CA LEU A 188 12.72 4.79 3.08
C LEU A 188 13.74 3.85 2.43
N ALA A 189 13.91 3.92 1.10
CA ALA A 189 14.70 2.94 0.36
C ALA A 189 16.12 2.73 0.92
N ASP A 190 16.81 3.81 1.28
CA ASP A 190 18.18 3.79 1.83
C ASP A 190 18.32 3.03 3.16
N HIS A 191 17.20 2.86 3.89
CA HIS A 191 17.14 2.16 5.17
C HIS A 191 16.63 0.72 5.07
N CYS A 192 16.30 0.22 3.86
CA CYS A 192 15.75 -1.12 3.69
C CYS A 192 16.67 -2.20 4.28
N LYS A 193 17.96 -2.14 3.93
CA LYS A 193 19.01 -3.04 4.43
C LYS A 193 19.21 -2.95 5.93
N ASP A 194 18.77 -1.89 6.60
CA ASP A 194 18.94 -1.74 8.04
C ASP A 194 17.94 -2.62 8.78
N TYR A 195 16.71 -2.76 8.27
CA TYR A 195 15.60 -3.49 8.90
C TYR A 195 15.33 -4.88 8.33
N PHE A 196 15.71 -5.16 7.09
CA PHE A 196 15.44 -6.42 6.40
C PHE A 196 16.72 -7.11 5.92
N GLU A 197 16.68 -8.43 5.73
CA GLU A 197 17.83 -9.24 5.30
C GLU A 197 18.18 -9.07 3.80
N ASN A 198 17.29 -8.44 3.03
CA ASN A 198 17.49 -8.10 1.63
C ASN A 198 17.10 -6.64 1.40
N ASP A 199 17.70 -6.01 0.40
CA ASP A 199 17.55 -4.60 0.07
C ASP A 199 17.26 -4.34 -1.41
N TYR A 200 16.96 -5.38 -2.19
CA TYR A 200 16.47 -5.20 -3.55
C TYR A 200 15.17 -4.37 -3.52
N THR A 201 15.12 -3.32 -4.35
CA THR A 201 14.03 -2.34 -4.33
C THR A 201 12.67 -3.02 -4.59
N SER A 202 11.69 -2.73 -3.74
CA SER A 202 10.31 -3.22 -3.88
C SER A 202 9.32 -2.06 -3.83
N PRO A 203 9.21 -1.24 -4.89
CA PRO A 203 8.36 -0.05 -4.86
C PRO A 203 6.85 -0.39 -4.89
N TYR A 204 6.52 -1.66 -5.20
CA TYR A 204 5.16 -2.09 -5.53
C TYR A 204 4.52 -3.05 -4.50
N MET A 205 5.15 -3.29 -3.35
CA MET A 205 4.69 -4.32 -2.38
C MET A 205 4.56 -5.72 -2.98
N LEU A 206 5.53 -6.09 -3.82
CA LEU A 206 5.54 -7.38 -4.53
C LEU A 206 6.62 -8.33 -4.04
N LEU A 207 7.39 -7.95 -3.01
CA LEU A 207 8.43 -8.76 -2.40
C LEU A 207 8.18 -8.87 -0.89
N VAL A 208 8.46 -10.07 -0.35
CA VAL A 208 8.45 -10.34 1.09
C VAL A 208 9.88 -10.64 1.50
N TYR A 209 10.36 -9.94 2.52
CA TYR A 209 11.69 -10.18 3.08
C TYR A 209 11.61 -10.56 4.54
N LYS A 210 12.59 -11.33 4.99
CA LYS A 210 12.81 -11.58 6.40
C LYS A 210 13.30 -10.30 7.08
N ALA A 211 12.62 -9.93 8.15
CA ALA A 211 13.03 -8.82 9.00
C ALA A 211 14.22 -9.25 9.86
N LYS A 212 15.13 -8.32 10.13
CA LYS A 212 16.20 -8.56 11.11
C LYS A 212 15.58 -8.68 12.51
N SER A 213 16.27 -9.39 13.40
CA SER A 213 15.76 -9.70 14.75
C SER A 213 15.24 -8.47 15.50
N PHE A 214 16.00 -7.37 15.52
CA PHE A 214 15.62 -6.15 16.22
C PHE A 214 14.40 -5.43 15.62
N ALA A 215 14.12 -5.65 14.32
CA ALA A 215 13.01 -4.98 13.64
C ALA A 215 11.66 -5.43 14.22
N LYS A 216 11.56 -6.68 14.69
CA LYS A 216 10.37 -7.19 15.35
C LYS A 216 10.00 -6.37 16.59
N ASP A 217 10.99 -5.89 17.33
CA ASP A 217 10.78 -5.08 18.54
C ASP A 217 10.53 -3.60 18.18
N LYS A 218 11.11 -3.11 17.08
CA LYS A 218 10.99 -1.70 16.67
C LYS A 218 9.73 -1.39 15.88
N ILE A 219 9.26 -2.32 15.05
CA ILE A 219 8.12 -2.14 14.13
C ILE A 219 7.17 -3.36 14.20
N PRO A 220 6.73 -3.78 15.40
CA PRO A 220 5.99 -5.02 15.61
C PRO A 220 4.72 -5.13 14.77
N ALA A 221 4.05 -4.02 14.46
CA ALA A 221 2.75 -4.05 13.77
C ALA A 221 2.82 -4.46 12.29
N VAL A 222 4.02 -4.43 11.70
CA VAL A 222 4.27 -4.71 10.27
C VAL A 222 5.26 -5.85 10.03
N VAL A 223 5.76 -6.47 11.09
CA VAL A 223 6.49 -7.74 11.03
C VAL A 223 5.51 -8.87 11.29
N HIS A 224 5.42 -9.81 10.35
CA HIS A 224 4.52 -10.94 10.42
C HIS A 224 4.97 -11.95 11.49
N GLN A 225 4.09 -12.88 11.84
CA GLN A 225 4.40 -13.92 12.84
C GLN A 225 5.60 -14.80 12.46
N ASP A 226 5.83 -15.02 11.17
CA ASP A 226 6.98 -15.75 10.64
C ASP A 226 8.27 -14.91 10.53
N GLY A 227 8.25 -13.67 11.03
CA GLY A 227 9.38 -12.75 11.01
C GLY A 227 9.59 -12.06 9.67
N THR A 228 8.64 -12.12 8.73
CA THR A 228 8.75 -11.47 7.42
C THR A 228 7.96 -10.16 7.35
N GLY A 229 8.21 -9.35 6.32
CA GLY A 229 7.40 -8.18 5.99
C GLY A 229 7.25 -8.02 4.48
N ARG A 230 6.05 -7.68 4.01
CA ARG A 230 5.82 -7.36 2.59
C ARG A 230 6.15 -5.90 2.32
N ILE A 231 7.38 -5.63 1.96
CA ILE A 231 7.95 -4.29 1.97
C ILE A 231 7.47 -3.41 0.81
N GLN A 232 7.35 -2.11 1.07
CA GLN A 232 7.34 -1.05 0.06
C GLN A 232 8.57 -0.17 0.28
N THR A 233 9.53 -0.17 -0.65
CA THR A 233 10.60 0.83 -0.64
C THR A 233 10.10 2.15 -1.21
N VAL A 234 10.38 3.26 -0.54
CA VAL A 234 9.93 4.60 -0.92
C VAL A 234 11.14 5.46 -1.25
N GLU A 235 11.16 5.97 -2.48
CA GLU A 235 12.19 6.85 -3.03
C GLU A 235 11.62 8.27 -3.21
N LYS A 236 12.46 9.27 -2.94
CA LYS A 236 12.06 10.69 -2.98
C LYS A 236 11.72 11.14 -4.40
N GLU A 237 12.45 10.63 -5.38
CA GLU A 237 12.30 10.94 -6.80
C GLU A 237 11.00 10.37 -7.39
N ILE A 238 10.44 9.33 -6.76
CA ILE A 238 9.23 8.63 -7.21
C ILE A 238 7.98 9.22 -6.55
N ASN A 239 7.98 9.34 -5.22
CA ASN A 239 6.86 9.92 -4.48
C ASN A 239 7.36 10.85 -3.38
N PRO A 240 7.68 12.12 -3.70
CA PRO A 240 8.26 13.05 -2.73
C PRO A 240 7.31 13.36 -1.57
N ARG A 241 5.99 13.39 -1.79
CA ARG A 241 5.02 13.67 -0.72
C ARG A 241 4.99 12.54 0.31
N TYR A 242 4.91 11.30 -0.16
CA TYR A 242 4.91 10.14 0.72
C TYR A 242 6.27 9.95 1.41
N TYR A 243 7.36 10.13 0.66
CA TYR A 243 8.72 10.13 1.22
C TYR A 243 8.85 11.15 2.36
N ASN A 244 8.42 12.40 2.17
CA ASN A 244 8.53 13.44 3.18
C ASN A 244 7.73 13.12 4.46
N ILE A 245 6.57 12.47 4.35
CA ILE A 245 5.82 12.00 5.54
C ILE A 245 6.67 11.01 6.35
N ILE A 246 7.26 10.03 5.68
CA ILE A 246 8.10 9.01 6.32
C ILE A 246 9.39 9.63 6.87
N GLU A 247 9.98 10.59 6.15
CA GLU A 247 11.19 11.31 6.58
C GLU A 247 10.92 12.17 7.82
N GLU A 248 9.82 12.90 7.88
CA GLU A 248 9.43 13.65 9.08
C GLU A 248 9.11 12.72 10.25
N PHE A 249 8.45 11.59 9.99
CA PHE A 249 8.23 10.56 11.00
C PHE A 249 9.57 9.99 11.51
N TYR A 250 10.52 9.74 10.61
CA TYR A 250 11.86 9.28 10.95
C TYR A 250 12.61 10.28 11.83
N LYS A 251 12.57 11.58 11.49
CA LYS A 251 13.19 12.65 12.30
C LYS A 251 12.66 12.68 13.74
N ILE A 252 11.37 12.38 13.94
CA ILE A 252 10.73 12.40 15.26
C ILE A 252 11.00 11.11 16.05
N THR A 253 11.03 9.96 15.36
CA THR A 253 10.96 8.64 16.02
C THR A 253 12.22 7.81 15.92
N ASN A 254 13.16 8.21 15.07
CA ASN A 254 14.29 7.40 14.61
C ASN A 254 13.87 6.03 14.02
N VAL A 255 12.66 5.92 13.48
CA VAL A 255 12.16 4.75 12.73
C VAL A 255 11.76 5.18 11.30
N PRO A 256 12.45 4.71 10.24
CA PRO A 256 12.21 5.11 8.85
C PRO A 256 11.10 4.29 8.17
N VAL A 257 10.12 3.81 8.95
CA VAL A 257 9.08 2.87 8.51
C VAL A 257 7.72 3.33 9.00
N ILE A 258 6.72 3.28 8.13
CA ILE A 258 5.31 3.42 8.49
C ILE A 258 4.50 2.20 8.05
N MET A 259 3.40 1.93 8.74
CA MET A 259 2.42 0.95 8.28
C MET A 259 1.67 1.50 7.07
N ASN A 260 1.48 0.69 6.03
CA ASN A 260 0.66 1.04 4.88
C ASN A 260 -0.35 -0.08 4.55
N THR A 261 -1.58 0.32 4.25
CA THR A 261 -2.63 -0.52 3.69
C THR A 261 -3.53 0.26 2.74
N SER A 262 -4.35 -0.44 1.96
CA SER A 262 -5.27 0.18 1.00
C SER A 262 -6.25 1.13 1.66
N PHE A 263 -6.56 2.28 1.07
CA PHE A 263 -7.64 3.15 1.58
C PHE A 263 -8.98 2.68 1.04
N ASN A 264 -9.61 1.78 1.79
CA ASN A 264 -10.93 1.21 1.55
C ASN A 264 -11.40 0.43 2.79
N ILE A 265 -12.69 0.11 2.83
CA ILE A 265 -13.25 -0.90 3.73
C ILE A 265 -13.31 -2.27 3.04
N LYS A 266 -13.75 -3.30 3.77
CA LYS A 266 -13.96 -4.63 3.22
C LYS A 266 -14.98 -4.57 2.06
N ASP A 267 -14.71 -5.34 1.01
CA ASP A 267 -15.58 -5.49 -0.18
C ASP A 267 -15.77 -4.23 -1.05
N GLU A 268 -15.03 -3.15 -0.80
CA GLU A 268 -14.98 -1.96 -1.66
C GLU A 268 -13.62 -1.81 -2.37
N PRO A 269 -13.58 -1.19 -3.57
CA PRO A 269 -12.32 -0.83 -4.22
C PRO A 269 -11.58 0.27 -3.43
N ILE A 270 -10.30 0.48 -3.77
CA ILE A 270 -9.53 1.63 -3.28
C ILE A 270 -10.25 2.92 -3.67
N VAL A 271 -10.37 3.87 -2.73
CA VAL A 271 -11.02 5.17 -2.99
C VAL A 271 -10.37 5.88 -4.17
N CYS A 272 -11.19 6.40 -5.09
CA CYS A 272 -10.70 6.98 -6.34
C CYS A 272 -10.79 8.50 -6.32
N ASN A 273 -11.99 9.03 -6.14
CA ASN A 273 -12.28 10.47 -6.12
C ASN A 273 -12.28 11.04 -4.67
N PRO A 274 -12.26 12.36 -4.48
CA PRO A 274 -12.23 12.96 -3.14
C PRO A 274 -13.44 12.61 -2.27
N GLU A 275 -14.62 12.48 -2.87
CA GLU A 275 -15.85 12.09 -2.18
C GLU A 275 -15.79 10.63 -1.69
N ASP A 276 -15.16 9.71 -2.42
CA ASP A 276 -14.92 8.34 -1.94
C ASP A 276 -14.08 8.34 -0.67
N ALA A 277 -13.02 9.16 -0.62
CA ALA A 277 -12.16 9.29 0.55
C ALA A 277 -12.90 9.90 1.75
N VAL A 278 -13.69 10.96 1.53
CA VAL A 278 -14.53 11.58 2.57
C VAL A 278 -15.58 10.59 3.10
N ARG A 279 -16.26 9.85 2.22
CA ARG A 279 -17.26 8.86 2.63
C ARG A 279 -16.63 7.72 3.43
N CYS A 280 -15.48 7.21 2.99
CA CYS A 280 -14.74 6.18 3.72
C CYS A 280 -14.30 6.69 5.10
N PHE A 281 -13.74 7.89 5.18
CA PHE A 281 -13.36 8.53 6.44
C PHE A 281 -14.56 8.74 7.38
N LEU A 282 -15.68 9.28 6.88
CA LEU A 282 -16.87 9.52 7.67
C LEU A 282 -17.52 8.22 8.16
N GLY A 283 -17.58 7.21 7.30
CA GLY A 283 -18.11 5.90 7.63
C GLY A 283 -17.20 5.07 8.53
N THR A 284 -15.96 5.46 8.81
CA THR A 284 -15.02 4.66 9.61
C THR A 284 -14.52 5.40 10.84
N ASN A 285 -13.80 4.68 11.70
CA ASN A 285 -13.13 5.24 12.87
C ASN A 285 -11.70 5.73 12.54
N ILE A 286 -11.41 6.06 11.28
CA ILE A 286 -10.16 6.75 10.91
C ILE A 286 -10.09 8.07 11.70
N ASP A 287 -8.94 8.35 12.31
CA ASP A 287 -8.77 9.49 13.22
C ASP A 287 -8.55 10.80 12.47
N ALA A 288 -7.88 10.75 11.31
CA ALA A 288 -7.66 11.91 10.45
C ALA A 288 -7.68 11.55 8.97
N LEU A 289 -8.12 12.49 8.15
CA LEU A 289 -8.08 12.44 6.69
C LEU A 289 -7.15 13.53 6.18
N VAL A 290 -6.12 13.12 5.44
CA VAL A 290 -5.25 14.00 4.67
C VAL A 290 -5.68 13.93 3.21
N LEU A 291 -6.16 15.05 2.68
CA LEU A 291 -6.62 15.23 1.31
C LEU A 291 -5.76 16.29 0.63
N GLU A 292 -4.76 15.86 -0.13
CA GLU A 292 -3.70 16.73 -0.65
C GLU A 292 -3.11 17.57 0.49
N ASP A 293 -3.35 18.87 0.50
CA ASP A 293 -2.84 19.80 1.51
C ASP A 293 -3.84 20.11 2.64
N TYR A 294 -4.98 19.44 2.65
CA TYR A 294 -6.04 19.63 3.64
C TYR A 294 -6.02 18.52 4.69
N ILE A 295 -6.17 18.89 5.96
CA ILE A 295 -6.24 17.94 7.06
C ILE A 295 -7.57 18.10 7.78
N VAL A 296 -8.26 16.98 7.95
CA VAL A 296 -9.51 16.92 8.72
C VAL A 296 -9.32 15.91 9.84
N LYS A 297 -9.45 16.35 11.10
CA LYS A 297 -9.41 15.45 12.25
C LYS A 297 -10.83 15.08 12.65
N LYS A 298 -11.04 13.82 12.98
CA LYS A 298 -12.36 13.30 13.38
C LYS A 298 -12.89 14.00 14.64
N THR A 299 -11.98 14.43 15.53
CA THR A 299 -12.26 15.19 16.76
C THR A 299 -12.84 16.58 16.50
N ASP A 300 -12.63 17.13 15.30
CA ASP A 300 -13.07 18.48 14.94
C ASP A 300 -14.46 18.44 14.26
N ILE A 301 -15.09 17.26 14.21
CA ILE A 301 -16.37 17.01 13.57
C ILE A 301 -17.40 16.56 14.61
N ASP A 302 -18.58 17.17 14.57
CA ASP A 302 -19.76 16.66 15.26
C ASP A 302 -20.32 15.44 14.51
N MET A 303 -19.89 14.25 14.94
CA MET A 303 -20.26 12.99 14.29
C MET A 303 -21.75 12.63 14.42
N SER A 304 -22.49 13.28 15.32
CA SER A 304 -23.94 13.04 15.47
C SER A 304 -24.73 13.37 14.18
N LYS A 305 -24.19 14.25 13.34
CA LYS A 305 -24.79 14.69 12.07
C LYS A 305 -24.76 13.65 10.95
N TYR A 306 -24.00 12.56 11.10
CA TYR A 306 -23.79 11.56 10.05
C TYR A 306 -24.39 10.19 10.39
N GLY A 307 -25.17 10.10 11.48
CA GLY A 307 -25.78 8.85 11.93
C GLY A 307 -24.76 7.84 12.48
N ASN A 308 -25.21 6.59 12.71
CA ASN A 308 -24.29 5.51 13.05
C ASN A 308 -23.39 5.19 11.83
N GLN A 309 -22.12 4.92 12.08
CA GLN A 309 -21.12 4.65 11.05
C GLN A 309 -21.45 3.42 10.20
N GLU A 310 -22.03 2.37 10.79
CA GLU A 310 -22.47 1.19 10.04
C GLU A 310 -23.58 1.55 9.04
N ASP A 311 -24.59 2.29 9.50
CA ASP A 311 -25.69 2.74 8.64
C ASP A 311 -25.20 3.70 7.55
N TYR A 312 -24.25 4.59 7.90
CA TYR A 312 -23.65 5.52 6.95
C TYR A 312 -22.87 4.79 5.84
N ARG A 313 -22.16 3.70 6.18
CA ARG A 313 -21.51 2.82 5.20
C ARG A 313 -22.54 2.16 4.28
N HIS A 314 -23.57 1.53 4.87
CA HIS A 314 -24.58 0.79 4.10
C HIS A 314 -25.41 1.70 3.19
N ASN A 315 -25.66 2.94 3.60
CA ASN A 315 -26.39 3.93 2.80
C ASN A 315 -25.50 4.73 1.83
N ARG A 316 -24.26 4.27 1.58
CA ARG A 316 -23.28 4.89 0.68
C ARG A 316 -23.01 6.38 0.99
N GLY A 317 -23.05 6.76 2.26
CA GLY A 317 -22.77 8.11 2.74
C GLY A 317 -23.92 9.11 2.61
N GLN A 318 -25.17 8.64 2.52
CA GLN A 318 -26.32 9.52 2.75
C GLN A 318 -26.53 9.70 4.26
N ALA A 319 -26.54 10.94 4.74
CA ALA A 319 -26.92 11.25 6.12
C ALA A 319 -28.35 10.76 6.37
N SER A 320 -28.62 10.19 7.56
CA SER A 320 -29.97 9.81 7.97
C SER A 320 -30.88 11.04 7.87
N LYS A 321 -31.92 10.96 7.03
CA LYS A 321 -32.95 12.00 6.96
C LYS A 321 -33.68 12.04 8.31
N HIS A 322 -33.30 12.99 9.16
CA HIS A 322 -34.05 13.42 10.33
C HIS A 322 -34.37 14.89 10.15
#